data_AF-A0A9W2VD01-F1
#
_entry.id   AF-A0A9W2VD01-F1
#
_cell.length_a   1.000
_cell.length_b   1.000
_cell.length_c   1.000
_cell.angle_alpha   90.00
_cell.angle_beta   90.00
_cell.angle_gamma   90.00
#
_symmetry.space_group_name_H-M   'P 1'
#
loop_
_entity.id
_entity.type
_entity.pdbx_description
1 polymer ?
#
loop_
_entity_poly.entity_id
_entity_poly.type
_entity_poly.pdbx_seq_one_letter_code
_entity_poly.pdbx_strand_id
1 'polypeptide(L)'
;MSTKLLGLKFEEVQERFGEEFFNICFDENERVLRAVGGTLQDFFNGFDALLEHIRTSFGKQATLESPSFLCKELPEGALLLHYFRPHHVVGFAMLGMIKAAGKKIYQLDVAMEQVANEKLCSDRTQAIVAVLPSSSKNVTILTPGRTFPGESPKSLRTSESASVPSAGPSLSNLMFDIHMSVLQLGEGLRK
;
A
#
# COMPACT_ATOMS: atom_id res chain seq x y z
N MET A 1 -30.62 6.82 5.40
CA MET A 1 -31.71 7.60 4.77
C MET A 1 -31.26 8.51 3.61
N SER A 2 -29.96 8.68 3.31
CA SER A 2 -29.52 9.65 2.28
C SER A 2 -29.54 9.17 0.82
N THR A 3 -29.40 7.86 0.55
CA THR A 3 -29.28 7.34 -0.84
C THR A 3 -30.59 7.40 -1.63
N LYS A 4 -31.74 7.17 -0.99
CA LYS A 4 -33.07 7.28 -1.62
C LYS A 4 -33.41 8.69 -2.09
N LEU A 5 -32.78 9.72 -1.52
CA LEU A 5 -33.06 11.12 -1.86
C LEU A 5 -32.38 11.56 -3.16
N LEU A 6 -31.28 10.91 -3.55
CA LEU A 6 -30.46 11.27 -4.71
C LEU A 6 -30.65 10.32 -5.90
N GLY A 7 -31.36 9.20 -5.73
CA GLY A 7 -31.54 8.20 -6.79
C GLY A 7 -30.26 7.44 -7.17
N LEU A 8 -29.18 7.60 -6.40
CA LEU A 8 -27.88 6.99 -6.64
C LEU A 8 -27.78 5.61 -5.97
N LYS A 9 -27.00 4.73 -6.59
CA LYS A 9 -26.61 3.45 -5.97
C LYS A 9 -25.69 3.72 -4.77
N PHE A 10 -25.70 2.84 -3.78
CA PHE A 10 -24.92 3.02 -2.56
C PHE A 10 -23.41 3.08 -2.85
N GLU A 11 -22.95 2.24 -3.78
CA GLU A 11 -21.58 2.14 -4.24
C GLU A 11 -21.12 3.45 -4.90
N GLU A 12 -22.01 4.12 -5.65
CA GLU A 12 -21.72 5.40 -6.28
C GLU A 12 -21.56 6.52 -5.25
N VAL A 13 -22.32 6.48 -4.15
CA VAL A 13 -22.14 7.42 -3.03
C VAL A 13 -20.82 7.16 -2.30
N GLN A 14 -20.46 5.90 -2.07
CA GLN A 14 -19.17 5.53 -1.47
C GLN A 14 -18.00 6.01 -2.31
N GLU A 15 -18.08 5.80 -3.62
CA GLU A 15 -17.06 6.23 -4.56
C GLU A 15 -16.89 7.76 -4.56
N ARG A 16 -17.97 8.53 -4.78
CA ARG A 16 -17.88 10.00 -4.78
C ARG A 16 -17.41 10.55 -3.45
N PHE A 17 -17.87 9.99 -2.33
CA PHE A 17 -17.40 10.40 -1.01
C PHE A 17 -15.90 10.16 -0.85
N GLY A 18 -15.42 8.98 -1.24
CA GLY A 18 -14.02 8.62 -1.16
C GLY A 18 -13.12 9.48 -2.05
N GLU A 19 -13.59 9.81 -3.26
CA GLU A 19 -12.87 10.69 -4.18
C GLU A 19 -12.72 12.10 -3.59
N GLU A 20 -13.80 12.69 -3.09
CA GLU A 20 -13.76 14.01 -2.47
C GLU A 20 -12.94 14.02 -1.17
N PHE A 21 -13.06 12.97 -0.36
CA PHE A 21 -12.25 12.81 0.85
C PHE A 21 -10.75 12.77 0.52
N PHE A 22 -10.37 12.05 -0.54
CA PHE A 22 -8.99 12.04 -1.00
C PHE A 22 -8.57 13.39 -1.57
N ASN A 23 -9.43 14.06 -2.34
CA ASN A 23 -9.14 15.36 -2.94
C ASN A 23 -8.79 16.40 -1.88
N ILE A 24 -9.56 16.48 -0.80
CA ILE A 24 -9.28 17.39 0.32
C ILE A 24 -7.90 17.07 0.92
N CYS A 25 -7.62 15.81 1.23
CA CYS A 25 -6.33 15.38 1.74
C CYS A 25 -5.18 15.72 0.78
N PHE A 26 -5.43 15.56 -0.53
CA PHE A 26 -4.46 15.77 -1.59
C PHE A 26 -4.11 17.23 -1.77
N ASP A 27 -5.10 18.12 -1.78
CA ASP A 27 -4.89 19.55 -1.98
C ASP A 27 -4.06 20.16 -0.83
N GLU A 28 -4.19 19.61 0.38
CA GLU A 28 -3.39 20.03 1.55
C GLU A 28 -2.01 19.36 1.62
N ASN A 29 -1.87 18.10 1.18
CA ASN A 29 -0.71 17.26 1.46
C ASN A 29 -0.08 16.61 0.21
N GLU A 30 -0.26 17.21 -0.98
CA GLU A 30 0.14 16.65 -2.27
C GLU A 30 1.57 16.10 -2.26
N ARG A 31 2.53 16.89 -1.77
CA ARG A 31 3.95 16.50 -1.77
C ARG A 31 4.21 15.25 -0.93
N VAL A 32 3.55 15.13 0.21
CA VAL A 32 3.68 13.98 1.11
C VAL A 32 3.05 12.76 0.47
N LEU A 33 1.83 12.89 -0.07
CA LEU A 33 1.10 11.78 -0.67
C LEU A 33 1.79 11.24 -1.94
N ARG A 34 2.38 12.11 -2.77
CA ARG A 34 3.17 11.68 -3.92
C ARG A 34 4.48 10.97 -3.55
N ALA A 35 5.01 11.22 -2.35
CA ALA A 35 6.26 10.63 -1.89
C ALA A 35 6.10 9.25 -1.24
N VAL A 36 4.86 8.78 -1.00
CA VAL A 36 4.60 7.52 -0.29
C VAL A 36 5.08 6.30 -1.08
N GLY A 37 4.88 6.28 -2.40
CA GLY A 37 5.22 5.12 -3.23
C GLY A 37 5.36 5.45 -4.71
N GLY A 38 6.25 4.72 -5.40
CA GLY A 38 6.49 4.87 -6.84
C GLY A 38 5.38 4.28 -7.72
N THR A 39 4.61 3.34 -7.18
CA THR A 39 3.44 2.72 -7.82
C THR A 39 2.22 2.79 -6.91
N LEU A 40 1.02 2.53 -7.45
CA LEU A 40 -0.21 2.45 -6.64
C LEU A 40 -0.13 1.33 -5.59
N GLN A 41 0.58 0.23 -5.88
CA GLN A 41 0.83 -0.83 -4.91
C GLN A 41 1.71 -0.34 -3.76
N ASP A 42 2.83 0.30 -4.08
CA ASP A 42 3.76 0.86 -3.09
C ASP A 42 3.07 1.92 -2.22
N PHE A 43 2.20 2.74 -2.82
CA PHE A 43 1.40 3.73 -2.10
C PHE A 43 0.66 3.10 -0.92
N PHE A 44 -0.11 2.04 -1.18
CA PHE A 44 -0.91 1.39 -0.15
C PHE A 44 -0.07 0.57 0.83
N ASN A 45 1.03 -0.05 0.38
CA ASN A 45 1.95 -0.74 1.29
C ASN A 45 2.74 0.24 2.18
N GLY A 46 3.01 1.45 1.71
CA GLY A 46 3.66 2.53 2.48
C GLY A 46 2.68 3.35 3.33
N PHE A 47 1.37 3.17 3.15
CA PHE A 47 0.35 4.01 3.78
C PHE A 47 0.32 3.86 5.31
N ASP A 48 0.61 2.67 5.82
CA ASP A 48 0.72 2.41 7.27
C ASP A 48 1.79 3.29 7.92
N ALA A 49 2.95 3.43 7.29
CA ALA A 49 4.04 4.27 7.78
C ALA A 49 3.63 5.75 7.79
N LEU A 50 2.89 6.20 6.78
CA LEU A 50 2.34 7.56 6.75
C LEU A 50 1.33 7.79 7.88
N LEU A 51 0.38 6.87 8.07
CA LEU A 51 -0.63 6.96 9.13
C LEU A 51 0.01 6.96 10.52
N GLU A 52 1.04 6.15 10.72
CA GLU A 52 1.81 6.10 11.97
C GLU A 52 2.59 7.40 12.21
N HIS A 53 3.21 7.97 11.17
CA HIS A 53 3.88 9.27 11.26
C HIS A 53 2.91 10.39 11.65
N ILE A 54 1.73 10.43 11.02
CA ILE A 54 0.65 11.37 11.37
C ILE A 54 0.24 11.17 12.83
N ARG A 55 -0.05 9.93 13.24
CA ARG A 55 -0.50 9.60 14.59
C ARG A 55 0.48 10.07 15.67
N THR A 56 1.76 9.78 15.47
CA THR A 56 2.84 10.16 16.40
C THR A 56 3.06 11.67 16.44
N SER A 57 2.99 12.35 15.29
CA SER A 57 3.14 13.81 15.20
C SER A 57 2.04 14.59 15.93
N PHE A 58 0.82 14.03 16.00
CA PHE A 58 -0.30 14.64 16.74
C PHE A 58 -0.40 14.22 18.21
N GLY A 59 0.60 13.54 18.77
CA GLY A 59 0.67 13.18 20.19
C GLY A 59 -0.43 12.20 20.66
N LYS A 60 -1.05 11.45 19.73
CA LYS A 60 -2.12 10.50 20.08
C LYS A 60 -1.52 9.19 20.63
N GLN A 61 -1.96 8.79 21.83
CA GLN A 61 -1.51 7.60 22.54
C GLN A 61 -1.78 6.28 21.78
N ALA A 62 -0.87 5.32 21.90
CA ALA A 62 -0.87 4.00 21.24
C ALA A 62 -1.83 2.98 21.90
N THR A 63 -3.06 3.37 22.19
CA THR A 63 -4.03 2.53 22.94
C THR A 63 -5.07 1.84 22.07
N LEU A 64 -5.08 2.11 20.75
CA LEU A 64 -5.93 1.39 19.80
C LEU A 64 -5.09 0.57 18.84
N GLU A 65 -5.62 -0.62 18.54
CA GLU A 65 -5.27 -1.41 17.39
C GLU A 65 -5.37 -0.57 16.10
N SER A 66 -4.23 -0.30 15.46
CA SER A 66 -4.16 0.59 14.29
C SER A 66 -4.70 -0.07 13.03
N PRO A 67 -5.43 0.67 12.17
CA PRO A 67 -5.73 0.22 10.81
C PRO A 67 -4.43 -0.14 10.08
N SER A 68 -4.44 -1.19 9.24
CA SER A 68 -3.29 -1.53 8.41
C SER A 68 -3.67 -1.99 7.00
N PHE A 69 -2.76 -1.78 6.05
CA PHE A 69 -2.95 -2.04 4.64
C PHE A 69 -1.95 -3.06 4.10
N LEU A 70 -2.42 -3.97 3.25
CA LEU A 70 -1.58 -4.89 2.48
C LEU A 70 -2.07 -4.97 1.05
N CYS A 71 -1.26 -4.50 0.12
CA CYS A 71 -1.54 -4.50 -1.31
C CYS A 71 -0.67 -5.53 -2.02
N LYS A 72 -1.33 -6.54 -2.61
CA LYS A 72 -0.69 -7.61 -3.38
C LYS A 72 -0.99 -7.44 -4.86
N GLU A 73 0.02 -7.66 -5.69
CA GLU A 73 -0.20 -7.82 -7.12
C GLU A 73 -0.81 -9.20 -7.39
N LEU A 74 -1.84 -9.22 -8.22
CA LEU A 74 -2.50 -10.39 -8.77
C LEU A 74 -2.06 -10.57 -10.23
N PRO A 75 -2.36 -11.73 -10.84
CA PRO A 75 -2.18 -11.92 -12.28
C PRO A 75 -2.85 -10.81 -13.11
N GLU A 76 -2.36 -10.64 -14.34
CA GLU A 76 -2.84 -9.62 -15.30
C GLU A 76 -2.71 -8.14 -14.83
N GLY A 77 -1.94 -7.87 -13.76
CA GLY A 77 -1.70 -6.51 -13.25
C GLY A 77 -2.82 -5.98 -12.36
N ALA A 78 -3.74 -6.84 -11.91
CA ALA A 78 -4.71 -6.48 -10.88
C ALA A 78 -4.01 -6.36 -9.50
N LEU A 79 -4.63 -5.63 -8.59
CA LEU A 79 -4.17 -5.44 -7.22
C LEU A 79 -5.26 -5.90 -6.25
N LEU A 80 -4.86 -6.62 -5.20
CA LEU A 80 -5.71 -6.98 -4.07
C LEU A 80 -5.27 -6.18 -2.84
N LEU A 81 -6.14 -5.29 -2.39
CA LEU A 81 -5.96 -4.53 -1.17
C LEU A 81 -6.71 -5.19 -0.02
N HIS A 82 -5.95 -5.65 0.98
CA HIS A 82 -6.47 -6.00 2.29
C HIS A 82 -6.42 -4.79 3.20
N TYR A 83 -7.57 -4.46 3.79
CA TYR A 83 -7.69 -3.43 4.81
C TYR A 83 -8.10 -4.06 6.14
N PHE A 84 -7.17 -4.14 7.07
CA PHE A 84 -7.37 -4.72 8.39
C PHE A 84 -7.82 -3.65 9.38
N ARG A 85 -8.83 -4.00 10.19
CA ARG A 85 -9.44 -3.17 11.24
C ARG A 85 -9.84 -1.79 10.72
N PRO A 86 -10.73 -1.74 9.73
CA PRO A 86 -11.06 -0.50 9.06
C PRO A 86 -11.72 0.49 10.03
N HIS A 87 -11.20 1.71 10.04
CA HIS A 87 -11.95 2.81 10.62
C HIS A 87 -13.19 3.05 9.76
N HIS A 88 -14.38 3.09 10.36
CA HIS A 88 -15.66 3.10 9.64
C HIS A 88 -15.73 4.13 8.49
N VAL A 89 -15.25 5.36 8.70
CA VAL A 89 -15.21 6.40 7.66
C VAL A 89 -14.22 6.06 6.55
N VAL A 90 -13.02 5.59 6.92
CA VAL A 90 -11.96 5.29 5.94
C VAL A 90 -12.37 4.08 5.12
N GLY A 91 -12.88 3.02 5.75
CA GLY A 91 -13.40 1.83 5.06
C GLY A 91 -14.52 2.18 4.08
N PHE A 92 -15.41 3.09 4.45
CA PHE A 92 -16.45 3.61 3.56
C PHE A 92 -15.88 4.41 2.38
N ALA A 93 -14.83 5.21 2.60
CA ALA A 93 -14.16 6.04 1.59
C ALA A 93 -13.19 5.26 0.68
N MET A 94 -12.71 4.09 1.08
CA MET A 94 -11.57 3.41 0.42
C MET A 94 -11.77 3.24 -1.09
N LEU A 95 -12.98 2.90 -1.53
CA LEU A 95 -13.28 2.70 -2.94
C LEU A 95 -12.94 3.93 -3.78
N GLY A 96 -13.42 5.10 -3.37
CA GLY A 96 -13.14 6.37 -4.05
C GLY A 96 -11.71 6.85 -3.83
N MET A 97 -11.12 6.62 -2.65
CA MET A 97 -9.73 6.99 -2.38
C MET A 97 -8.74 6.29 -3.32
N ILE A 98 -8.95 5.00 -3.61
CA ILE A 98 -8.10 4.23 -4.52
C ILE A 98 -8.19 4.79 -5.95
N LYS A 99 -9.40 5.07 -6.43
CA LYS A 99 -9.62 5.68 -7.75
C LYS A 99 -8.99 7.06 -7.85
N ALA A 100 -9.21 7.91 -6.85
CA ALA A 100 -8.65 9.26 -6.82
C ALA A 100 -7.12 9.24 -6.77
N ALA A 101 -6.51 8.38 -5.95
CA ALA A 101 -5.06 8.22 -5.89
C ALA A 101 -4.49 7.73 -7.23
N GLY A 102 -5.10 6.68 -7.80
CA GLY A 102 -4.74 6.17 -9.13
C GLY A 102 -4.73 7.26 -10.18
N LYS A 103 -5.79 8.06 -10.24
CA LYS A 103 -5.94 9.14 -11.22
C LYS A 103 -5.00 10.33 -10.95
N LYS A 104 -5.01 10.89 -9.74
CA LYS A 104 -4.27 12.13 -9.42
C LYS A 104 -2.76 11.91 -9.27
N ILE A 105 -2.34 10.79 -8.69
CA ILE A 105 -0.92 10.53 -8.43
C ILE A 105 -0.28 9.78 -9.60
N TYR A 106 -0.93 8.74 -10.11
CA TYR A 106 -0.33 7.79 -11.04
C TYR A 106 -0.87 7.87 -12.48
N GLN A 107 -1.87 8.72 -12.74
CA GLN A 107 -2.52 8.86 -14.06
C GLN A 107 -3.11 7.52 -14.54
N LEU A 108 -3.68 6.75 -13.61
CA LEU A 108 -4.29 5.45 -13.84
C LEU A 108 -5.82 5.54 -13.71
N ASP A 109 -6.54 5.04 -14.71
CA ASP A 109 -7.98 4.79 -14.60
C ASP A 109 -8.21 3.43 -13.95
N VAL A 110 -8.62 3.41 -12.68
CA VAL A 110 -8.74 2.18 -11.89
C VAL A 110 -10.18 1.68 -11.90
N ALA A 111 -10.40 0.44 -12.32
CA ALA A 111 -11.68 -0.25 -12.13
C ALA A 111 -11.67 -0.98 -10.79
N MET A 112 -12.78 -0.96 -10.06
CA MET A 112 -12.83 -1.47 -8.69
C MET A 112 -13.92 -2.52 -8.52
N GLU A 113 -13.62 -3.57 -7.77
CA GLU A 113 -14.56 -4.60 -7.37
C GLU A 113 -14.40 -4.88 -5.87
N GLN A 114 -15.47 -4.69 -5.10
CA GLN A 114 -15.46 -5.02 -3.68
C GLN A 114 -15.72 -6.51 -3.49
N VAL A 115 -14.81 -7.20 -2.80
CA VAL A 115 -14.97 -8.61 -2.50
C VAL A 115 -15.59 -8.75 -1.11
N ALA A 116 -16.83 -9.21 -1.04
CA ALA A 116 -17.49 -9.49 0.23
C ALA A 116 -16.78 -10.67 0.93
N ASN A 117 -16.28 -10.44 2.14
CA ASN A 117 -15.65 -11.47 2.92
C ASN A 117 -16.71 -12.16 3.81
N GLU A 118 -17.41 -13.15 3.29
CA GLU A 118 -18.48 -13.86 4.00
C GLU A 118 -17.97 -14.81 5.10
N LYS A 119 -16.65 -15.01 5.26
CA LYS A 119 -16.10 -16.09 6.12
C LYS A 119 -15.11 -15.70 7.22
N LEU A 120 -14.76 -14.43 7.41
CA LEU A 120 -13.97 -14.01 8.58
C LEU A 120 -14.90 -13.52 9.70
N CYS A 121 -15.54 -14.49 10.33
CA CYS A 121 -16.15 -14.33 11.65
C CYS A 121 -15.03 -13.92 12.64
N SER A 122 -15.22 -12.79 13.34
CA SER A 122 -14.41 -12.20 14.43
C SER A 122 -13.40 -11.08 14.14
N ASP A 123 -12.75 -11.02 12.97
CA ASP A 123 -11.72 -10.00 12.71
C ASP A 123 -12.13 -9.05 11.58
N ARG A 124 -12.25 -7.75 11.87
CA ARG A 124 -12.81 -6.73 10.98
C ARG A 124 -11.88 -6.51 9.79
N THR A 125 -11.97 -7.33 8.75
CA THR A 125 -11.13 -7.21 7.55
C THR A 125 -11.99 -6.95 6.31
N GLN A 126 -11.65 -5.91 5.55
CA GLN A 126 -12.26 -5.62 4.25
C GLN A 126 -11.25 -5.94 3.15
N ALA A 127 -11.69 -6.61 2.09
CA ALA A 127 -10.88 -6.89 0.91
C ALA A 127 -11.47 -6.16 -0.30
N ILE A 128 -10.62 -5.48 -1.05
CA ILE A 128 -10.99 -4.72 -2.23
C ILE A 128 -10.05 -5.12 -3.37
N VAL A 129 -10.60 -5.47 -4.52
CA VAL A 129 -9.83 -5.74 -5.74
C VAL A 129 -9.86 -4.49 -6.61
N ALA A 130 -8.68 -4.03 -7.01
CA ALA A 130 -8.48 -2.94 -7.93
C ALA A 130 -7.86 -3.49 -9.22
N VAL A 131 -8.54 -3.33 -10.34
CA VAL A 131 -8.04 -3.77 -11.65
C VAL A 131 -7.45 -2.55 -12.36
N LEU A 132 -6.17 -2.68 -12.71
CA LEU A 132 -5.47 -1.69 -13.53
C LEU A 132 -5.63 -2.04 -15.01
N PRO A 133 -5.89 -1.08 -15.90
CA PRO A 133 -5.92 -1.32 -17.33
C PRO A 133 -4.52 -1.72 -17.80
N SER A 134 -4.44 -2.70 -18.70
CA SER A 134 -3.20 -3.31 -19.21
C SER A 134 -2.23 -2.36 -19.95
N SER A 135 -2.47 -1.04 -19.93
CA SER A 135 -1.70 -0.05 -20.68
C SER A 135 -0.66 0.72 -19.86
N SER A 136 -0.59 0.53 -18.54
CA SER A 136 0.32 1.32 -17.70
C SER A 136 1.64 0.61 -17.45
N LYS A 137 2.51 0.61 -18.45
CA LYS A 137 3.93 0.35 -18.24
C LYS A 137 4.49 1.47 -17.37
N ASN A 138 4.77 1.17 -16.10
CA ASN A 138 5.70 1.84 -15.20
C ASN A 138 5.82 3.37 -15.38
N VAL A 139 4.95 4.12 -14.69
CA VAL A 139 5.24 5.54 -14.41
C VAL A 139 6.35 5.59 -13.36
N THR A 140 7.60 5.46 -13.80
CA THR A 140 8.75 5.87 -12.99
C THR A 140 8.67 7.38 -12.85
N ILE A 141 8.30 7.87 -11.66
CA ILE A 141 8.37 9.31 -11.37
C ILE A 141 9.82 9.75 -11.59
N LEU A 142 10.04 10.54 -12.64
CA LEU A 142 11.31 11.22 -12.89
C LEU A 142 11.47 12.32 -11.85
N THR A 143 12.10 11.99 -10.72
CA THR A 143 12.68 13.00 -9.83
C THR A 143 13.72 13.79 -10.63
N PRO A 144 13.65 15.14 -10.71
CA PRO A 144 14.61 15.89 -11.50
C PRO A 144 15.97 15.92 -10.77
N GLY A 145 16.97 15.27 -11.37
CA GLY A 145 18.39 15.59 -11.16
C GLY A 145 19.30 14.46 -10.69
N ARG A 146 19.79 13.64 -11.63
CA ARG A 146 21.23 13.36 -11.91
C ARG A 146 21.35 12.18 -12.87
N THR A 147 21.79 12.48 -14.09
CA THR A 147 22.20 11.50 -15.10
C THR A 147 23.45 10.78 -14.61
N PHE A 148 23.37 9.46 -14.44
CA PHE A 148 24.54 8.58 -14.45
C PHE A 148 24.32 7.57 -15.59
N PRO A 149 25.27 7.41 -16.52
CA PRO A 149 25.21 6.34 -17.49
C PRO A 149 25.54 5.03 -16.77
N GLY A 150 24.55 4.15 -16.62
CA GLY A 150 24.72 2.86 -15.97
C GLY A 150 23.80 1.85 -16.61
N GLU A 151 24.35 1.12 -17.59
CA GLU A 151 23.79 -0.11 -18.15
C GLU A 151 23.33 -1.04 -17.01
N SER A 152 22.06 -1.44 -17.01
CA SER A 152 21.52 -2.39 -16.02
C SER A 152 22.14 -3.78 -16.24
N PRO A 153 22.89 -4.35 -15.27
CA PRO A 153 23.35 -5.73 -15.41
C PRO A 153 22.15 -6.67 -15.21
N LYS A 154 22.07 -7.69 -16.06
CA LYS A 154 21.15 -8.82 -15.93
C LYS A 154 21.23 -9.39 -14.51
N SER A 155 20.07 -9.73 -13.92
CA SER A 155 19.98 -10.22 -12.54
C SER A 155 20.86 -11.45 -12.34
N LEU A 156 21.93 -11.31 -11.56
CA LEU A 156 22.73 -12.42 -11.10
C LEU A 156 21.95 -13.06 -9.93
N ARG A 157 21.25 -14.17 -10.21
CA ARG A 157 20.71 -15.02 -9.13
C ARG A 157 21.91 -15.54 -8.35
N THR A 158 22.09 -15.07 -7.12
CA THR A 158 23.02 -15.70 -6.18
C THR A 158 22.55 -17.14 -5.97
N SER A 159 23.42 -18.09 -6.29
CA SER A 159 23.19 -19.52 -6.12
C SER A 159 22.74 -19.84 -4.69
N GLU A 160 21.91 -20.87 -4.52
CA GLU A 160 21.36 -21.33 -3.23
C GLU A 160 22.43 -21.79 -2.19
N SER A 161 23.71 -21.66 -2.53
CA SER A 161 24.86 -21.93 -1.66
C SER A 161 25.64 -20.66 -1.27
N ALA A 162 25.25 -19.50 -1.78
CA ALA A 162 25.83 -18.23 -1.38
C ALA A 162 25.13 -17.76 -0.11
N SER A 163 25.77 -17.98 1.04
CA SER A 163 25.62 -17.08 2.18
C SER A 163 25.56 -15.64 1.65
N VAL A 164 24.51 -14.88 2.01
CA VAL A 164 24.43 -13.43 1.74
C VAL A 164 25.83 -12.86 1.90
N PRO A 165 26.47 -12.34 0.84
CA PRO A 165 27.85 -11.91 0.94
C PRO A 165 27.90 -10.90 2.08
N SER A 166 28.77 -11.15 3.05
CA SER A 166 29.00 -10.31 4.22
C SER A 166 29.12 -8.86 3.76
N ALA A 167 28.00 -8.13 3.79
CA ALA A 167 27.94 -6.72 3.51
C ALA A 167 28.44 -5.99 4.75
N GLY A 168 29.74 -6.09 4.99
CA GLY A 168 30.44 -5.47 6.11
C GLY A 168 30.07 -6.01 7.51
N PRO A 169 30.94 -5.76 8.50
CA PRO A 169 30.77 -6.23 9.86
C PRO A 169 29.78 -5.31 10.60
N SER A 170 28.47 -5.41 10.35
CA SER A 170 27.45 -4.70 11.16
C SER A 170 25.98 -5.09 10.93
N LEU A 171 25.64 -6.03 10.03
CA LEU A 171 24.22 -6.32 9.79
C LEU A 171 23.57 -7.08 10.95
N SER A 172 22.54 -6.47 11.54
CA SER A 172 21.63 -7.08 12.51
C SER A 172 20.41 -7.66 11.78
N ASN A 173 20.62 -8.73 11.01
CA ASN A 173 19.55 -9.43 10.31
C ASN A 173 19.19 -10.76 11.00
N LEU A 174 17.90 -11.11 10.99
CA LEU A 174 17.38 -12.34 11.57
C LEU A 174 16.35 -12.94 10.62
N MET A 175 16.50 -14.21 10.25
CA MET A 175 15.59 -14.92 9.35
C MET A 175 15.04 -16.17 10.03
N PHE A 176 13.73 -16.40 9.89
CA PHE A 176 13.03 -17.58 10.40
C PHE A 176 12.39 -18.38 9.27
N ASP A 177 12.18 -19.68 9.49
CA ASP A 177 11.29 -20.50 8.67
C ASP A 177 9.82 -20.38 9.12
N ILE A 178 8.94 -21.11 8.45
CA ILE A 178 7.50 -21.16 8.77
C ILE A 178 7.19 -21.77 10.15
N HIS A 179 8.12 -22.50 10.74
CA HIS A 179 8.04 -23.09 12.08
C HIS A 179 8.75 -22.22 13.14
N MET A 180 9.11 -20.97 12.81
CA MET A 180 9.82 -20.05 13.70
C MET A 180 11.22 -20.55 14.10
N SER A 181 11.85 -21.39 13.28
CA SER A 181 13.24 -21.81 13.46
C SER A 181 14.19 -20.79 12.83
N VAL A 182 15.25 -20.39 13.54
CA VAL A 182 16.23 -19.42 13.03
C VAL A 182 17.03 -20.06 11.89
N LEU A 183 16.90 -19.51 10.68
CA LEU A 183 17.66 -19.91 9.50
C LEU A 183 18.96 -19.12 9.34
N GLN A 184 18.93 -17.82 9.70
CA GLN A 184 20.09 -16.94 9.57
C GLN A 184 20.10 -15.93 10.72
N LEU A 185 21.29 -15.72 11.30
CA LEU A 185 21.54 -14.73 12.34
C LEU A 185 22.76 -13.90 11.93
N GLY A 186 22.55 -12.60 11.76
CA GLY A 186 23.59 -11.63 11.45
C GLY A 186 24.58 -11.46 12.60
N GLU A 187 25.82 -11.15 12.25
CA GLU A 187 26.93 -11.07 13.19
C GLU A 187 26.74 -9.99 14.26
N GLY A 188 26.03 -8.90 13.95
CA GLY A 188 25.68 -7.86 14.92
C GLY A 188 24.69 -8.29 16.01
N LEU A 189 24.03 -9.45 15.85
CA LEU A 189 23.14 -10.05 16.85
C LEU A 189 23.79 -11.26 17.55
N ARG A 190 24.96 -11.71 17.08
CA ARG A 190 25.77 -12.74 17.75
C ARG A 190 26.59 -12.04 18.82
N LYS A 191 26.18 -12.20 20.09
CA LYS A 191 26.95 -11.73 21.24
C LYS A 191 28.13 -12.67 21.52
#